data_AF-A0A433P8I7-F1
#
_entry.id   AF-A0A433P8I7-F1
#
_cell.length_a   1.000
_cell.length_b   1.000
_cell.length_c   1.000
_cell.angle_alpha   90.00
_cell.angle_beta   90.00
_cell.angle_gamma   90.00
#
_symmetry.space_group_name_H-M   'P 1'
#
loop_
_entity.id
_entity.type
_entity.pdbx_description
1 polymer ?
#
loop_
_entity_poly.entity_id
_entity_poly.type
_entity_poly.pdbx_seq_one_letter_code
_entity_poly.pdbx_strand_id
1 'polypeptide(L)'
;MSNLFNLKHQLVQYGSHHNNIVNIIIHITCVPLILWSSMVFLTNTGPLFDPAVLGPNFSWLKAFGPDGGFALTLFYASYYLMLAPDAATALHKVVVEEILLTLSPASNLCV
;
A
#
# COMPACT_ATOMS: atom_id res chain seq x y z
N MET A 1 -15.48 -10.81 -18.52
CA MET A 1 -14.63 -9.65 -18.15
C MET A 1 -14.17 -9.84 -16.72
N SER A 2 -12.93 -9.49 -16.39
CA SER A 2 -12.41 -9.64 -15.03
C SER A 2 -13.07 -8.62 -14.08
N ASN A 3 -13.53 -9.07 -12.91
CA ASN A 3 -14.09 -8.19 -11.85
C ASN A 3 -13.01 -7.68 -10.88
N LEU A 4 -11.73 -7.75 -11.27
CA LEU A 4 -10.58 -7.48 -10.40
C LEU A 4 -10.57 -6.03 -9.89
N PHE A 5 -10.92 -5.07 -10.75
CA PHE A 5 -10.97 -3.64 -10.45
C PHE A 5 -12.41 -3.10 -10.36
N ASN A 6 -13.39 -3.97 -10.11
CA ASN A 6 -14.78 -3.54 -9.92
C ASN A 6 -15.09 -3.42 -8.42
N LEU A 7 -15.06 -2.19 -7.89
CA LEU A 7 -15.31 -1.93 -6.47
C LEU A 7 -16.61 -2.54 -5.96
N LYS A 8 -17.72 -2.37 -6.71
CA LYS A 8 -19.03 -2.88 -6.29
C LYS A 8 -19.02 -4.40 -6.16
N HIS A 9 -18.42 -5.10 -7.11
CA HIS A 9 -18.29 -6.55 -7.06
C HIS A 9 -17.41 -6.99 -5.89
N GLN A 10 -16.25 -6.34 -5.68
CA GLN A 10 -15.36 -6.64 -4.56
C GLN A 10 -16.05 -6.42 -3.20
N LEU A 11 -16.82 -5.34 -3.07
CA LEU A 11 -17.54 -5.03 -1.83
C LEU A 11 -18.68 -6.00 -1.54
N VAL A 12 -19.43 -6.43 -2.57
CA VAL A 12 -20.47 -7.47 -2.42
C VAL A 12 -19.84 -8.79 -2.01
N GLN A 13 -18.72 -9.17 -2.61
CA GLN A 13 -18.01 -10.40 -2.26
C GLN A 13 -17.43 -10.35 -0.84
N TYR A 14 -16.91 -9.19 -0.43
CA TYR A 14 -16.45 -8.97 0.93
C TYR A 14 -17.60 -9.16 1.93
N GLY A 15 -18.74 -8.50 1.68
CA GLY A 15 -19.92 -8.58 2.56
C GLY A 15 -20.57 -9.96 2.63
N SER A 16 -20.52 -10.76 1.56
CA SER A 16 -21.09 -12.12 1.56
C SER A 16 -20.30 -13.10 2.43
N HIS A 17 -19.00 -12.86 2.66
CA HIS A 17 -18.12 -13.72 3.45
C HIS A 17 -17.81 -13.15 4.85
N HIS A 18 -17.95 -11.84 5.05
CA HIS A 18 -17.68 -11.16 6.31
C HIS A 18 -18.98 -10.63 6.92
N ASN A 19 -19.89 -11.54 7.28
CA ASN A 19 -21.18 -11.22 7.92
C ASN A 19 -21.22 -11.56 9.43
N ASN A 20 -20.20 -12.24 9.95
CA ASN A 20 -20.04 -12.53 11.38
C ASN A 20 -19.21 -11.43 12.06
N ILE A 21 -19.76 -10.80 13.11
CA ILE A 21 -19.13 -9.66 13.79
C ILE A 21 -17.75 -10.00 14.36
N VAL A 22 -17.55 -11.19 14.91
CA VAL A 22 -16.25 -11.61 15.46
C VAL A 22 -15.22 -11.72 14.32
N ASN A 23 -15.60 -12.34 13.20
CA ASN A 23 -14.72 -12.42 12.02
C ASN A 23 -14.38 -11.02 11.48
N ILE A 24 -15.36 -10.12 11.40
CA ILE A 24 -15.15 -8.73 10.94
C ILE A 24 -14.15 -8.01 11.85
N ILE A 25 -14.31 -8.12 13.17
CA ILE A 25 -13.40 -7.47 14.13
C ILE A 25 -11.98 -8.02 13.99
N ILE A 26 -11.84 -9.34 13.90
CA ILE A 26 -10.53 -9.97 13.68
C ILE A 26 -9.93 -9.49 12.35
N HIS A 27 -10.71 -9.43 11.28
CA HIS A 27 -10.22 -9.02 9.96
C HIS A 27 -9.76 -7.56 9.95
N ILE A 28 -10.59 -6.64 10.48
CA ILE A 28 -10.28 -5.20 10.51
C ILE A 28 -9.10 -4.89 11.44
N THR A 29 -8.81 -5.73 12.44
CA THR A 29 -7.68 -5.50 13.36
C THR A 29 -6.41 -6.24 12.93
N CYS A 30 -6.48 -7.55 12.70
CA CYS A 30 -5.31 -8.38 12.44
C CYS A 30 -4.77 -8.20 11.02
N VAL A 31 -5.63 -8.05 10.01
CA VAL A 31 -5.16 -7.96 8.61
C VAL A 31 -4.32 -6.69 8.36
N PRO A 32 -4.72 -5.49 8.81
CA PRO A 32 -3.87 -4.31 8.69
C PRO A 32 -2.54 -4.45 9.44
N LEU A 33 -2.54 -5.07 10.63
CA LEU A 33 -1.30 -5.31 11.39
C LEU A 33 -0.36 -6.27 10.67
N ILE A 34 -0.89 -7.33 10.07
CA ILE A 34 -0.10 -8.28 9.27
C ILE A 34 0.47 -7.60 8.04
N LEU A 35 -0.34 -6.81 7.32
CA LEU A 35 0.10 -6.08 6.14
C LEU A 35 1.22 -5.10 6.48
N TRP A 36 1.02 -4.29 7.52
CA TRP A 36 2.03 -3.34 8.01
C TRP A 36 3.33 -4.05 8.43
N SER A 37 3.21 -5.12 9.22
CA SER A 37 4.38 -5.91 9.64
C SER A 37 5.13 -6.50 8.44
N SER A 38 4.41 -6.94 7.41
CA SER A 38 5.01 -7.46 6.18
C SER A 38 5.75 -6.37 5.41
N MET A 39 5.17 -5.17 5.30
CA MET A 39 5.83 -4.00 4.71
C MET A 39 7.14 -3.67 5.44
N VAL A 40 7.09 -3.60 6.78
CA VAL A 40 8.26 -3.33 7.63
C VAL A 40 9.33 -4.41 7.45
N PHE A 41 8.97 -5.70 7.50
CA PHE A 41 9.95 -6.76 7.31
C PHE A 41 10.61 -6.72 5.93
N LEU A 42 9.85 -6.40 4.89
CA LEU A 42 10.36 -6.30 3.53
C LEU A 42 11.30 -5.11 3.30
N THR A 43 11.39 -4.15 4.21
CA THR A 43 12.45 -3.12 4.14
C THR A 43 13.86 -3.71 4.25
N ASN A 44 13.99 -4.91 4.84
CA ASN A 44 15.27 -5.60 4.98
C ASN A 44 15.78 -6.24 3.68
N THR A 45 15.04 -6.17 2.56
CA THR A 45 15.54 -6.70 1.28
C THR A 45 16.70 -5.89 0.71
N GLY A 46 16.90 -4.65 1.19
CA GLY A 46 17.78 -3.68 0.55
C GLY A 46 17.20 -3.14 -0.77
N PRO A 47 17.90 -2.21 -1.43
CA PRO A 47 17.42 -1.58 -2.66
C PRO A 47 17.23 -2.61 -3.78
N LEU A 48 16.01 -2.72 -4.30
CA LEU A 48 15.67 -3.63 -5.40
C LEU A 48 16.19 -3.13 -6.76
N PHE A 49 16.36 -1.82 -6.91
CA PHE A 49 16.93 -1.20 -8.11
C PHE A 49 17.62 0.13 -7.75
N ASP A 50 18.53 0.60 -8.61
CA ASP A 50 19.08 1.96 -8.51
C ASP A 50 18.14 2.93 -9.25
N PRO A 51 17.53 3.93 -8.56
CA PRO A 51 16.70 4.94 -9.22
C PRO A 51 17.39 5.72 -10.34
N ALA A 52 18.72 5.74 -10.38
CA ALA A 52 19.48 6.35 -11.47
C ALA A 52 19.15 5.73 -12.85
N VAL A 53 18.71 4.46 -12.89
CA VAL A 53 18.28 3.78 -14.12
C VAL A 53 17.04 4.42 -14.73
N LEU A 54 16.19 5.08 -13.93
CA LEU A 54 14.98 5.77 -14.41
C LEU A 54 15.29 7.18 -14.94
N GLY A 55 16.52 7.67 -14.75
CA GLY A 55 16.97 9.00 -15.17
C GLY A 55 17.07 10.01 -14.01
N PRO A 56 17.67 11.20 -14.27
CA PRO A 56 18.03 12.15 -13.22
C PRO A 56 16.83 12.67 -12.42
N ASN A 57 15.65 12.74 -13.03
CA ASN A 57 14.41 13.21 -12.40
C ASN A 57 13.89 12.27 -11.29
N PHE A 58 14.42 11.05 -11.19
CA PHE A 58 14.01 10.05 -10.20
C PHE A 58 15.03 9.84 -9.08
N SER A 59 16.11 10.63 -9.05
CA SER A 59 17.16 10.54 -8.05
C SER A 59 16.65 10.71 -6.61
N TRP A 60 15.53 11.42 -6.44
CA TRP A 60 14.87 11.61 -5.14
C TRP A 60 14.33 10.31 -4.53
N LEU A 61 14.04 9.28 -5.34
CA LEU A 61 13.59 7.96 -4.84
C LEU A 61 14.65 7.27 -3.99
N LYS A 62 15.93 7.63 -4.14
CA LYS A 62 17.00 7.10 -3.27
C LYS A 62 16.75 7.41 -1.79
N ALA A 63 16.11 8.54 -1.50
CA ALA A 63 15.77 8.93 -0.13
C ALA A 63 14.73 8.01 0.52
N PHE A 64 13.93 7.29 -0.28
CA PHE A 64 12.89 6.38 0.19
C PHE A 64 13.37 4.93 0.30
N GLY A 65 14.55 4.61 -0.25
CA GLY A 65 15.08 3.24 -0.28
C GLY A 65 14.13 2.29 -1.02
N PRO A 66 14.22 2.14 -2.35
CA PRO A 66 13.28 1.34 -3.14
C PRO A 66 13.46 -0.17 -2.89
N ASP A 67 13.10 -0.61 -1.70
CA ASP A 67 13.19 -1.97 -1.17
C ASP A 67 11.87 -2.73 -1.36
N GLY A 68 11.74 -3.90 -0.76
CA GLY A 68 10.55 -4.73 -0.83
C GLY A 68 9.33 -4.09 -0.14
N GLY A 69 9.55 -3.31 0.92
CA GLY A 69 8.52 -2.55 1.60
C GLY A 69 7.97 -1.45 0.71
N PHE A 70 8.86 -0.74 0.00
CA PHE A 70 8.50 0.23 -1.03
C PHE A 70 7.67 -0.42 -2.14
N ALA A 71 8.12 -1.57 -2.66
CA ALA A 71 7.42 -2.28 -3.73
C ALA A 71 6.02 -2.77 -3.30
N LEU A 72 5.89 -3.33 -2.10
CA LEU A 72 4.60 -3.80 -1.57
C LEU A 72 3.64 -2.63 -1.34
N THR A 73 4.13 -1.51 -0.81
CA THR A 73 3.34 -0.29 -0.61
C THR A 73 2.82 0.25 -1.93
N LEU A 74 3.67 0.35 -2.95
CA LEU A 74 3.28 0.82 -4.27
C LEU A 74 2.25 -0.11 -4.93
N PHE A 75 2.45 -1.42 -4.83
CA PHE A 75 1.50 -2.42 -5.33
C PHE A 75 0.13 -2.28 -4.64
N TYR A 76 0.12 -2.24 -3.31
CA TYR A 76 -1.11 -2.13 -2.53
C TYR A 76 -1.85 -0.82 -2.82
N ALA A 77 -1.14 0.32 -2.80
CA ALA A 77 -1.72 1.62 -3.10
C ALA A 77 -2.28 1.69 -4.52
N SER A 78 -1.51 1.25 -5.53
CA SER A 78 -1.96 1.26 -6.93
C SER A 78 -3.21 0.41 -7.15
N TYR A 79 -3.34 -0.74 -6.47
CA TYR A 79 -4.55 -1.57 -6.53
C TYR A 79 -5.79 -0.80 -6.05
N TYR A 80 -5.72 -0.15 -4.88
CA TYR A 80 -6.85 0.61 -4.35
C TYR A 80 -7.17 1.89 -5.13
N LEU A 81 -6.14 2.57 -5.65
CA LEU A 81 -6.30 3.71 -6.57
C LEU A 81 -7.06 3.30 -7.84
N MET A 82 -6.74 2.13 -8.42
CA MET A 82 -7.43 1.59 -9.59
C MET A 82 -8.85 1.09 -9.26
N LEU A 83 -9.09 0.64 -8.03
CA LEU A 83 -10.40 0.14 -7.60
C LEU A 83 -11.42 1.28 -7.45
N ALA A 84 -10.99 2.46 -7.00
CA ALA A 84 -11.85 3.61 -6.76
C ALA A 84 -11.22 4.94 -7.27
N PRO A 85 -11.08 5.11 -8.60
CA PRO A 85 -10.38 6.28 -9.18
C PRO A 85 -11.03 7.63 -8.85
N ASP A 86 -12.35 7.68 -8.72
CA ASP A 86 -13.07 8.92 -8.36
C ASP A 86 -12.75 9.35 -6.92
N ALA A 87 -12.72 8.40 -5.99
CA ALA A 87 -12.38 8.65 -4.58
C ALA A 87 -10.89 9.02 -4.44
N ALA A 88 -10.02 8.34 -5.18
CA ALA A 88 -8.60 8.64 -5.25
C ALA A 88 -8.34 10.09 -5.69
N THR A 89 -9.08 10.58 -6.70
CA THR A 89 -8.96 11.95 -7.19
C THR A 89 -9.41 12.95 -6.14
N ALA A 90 -10.54 12.68 -5.48
CA ALA A 90 -11.08 13.53 -4.41
C ALA A 90 -10.15 13.62 -3.19
N LEU A 91 -9.48 12.52 -2.83
CA LEU A 91 -8.65 12.40 -1.63
C LEU A 91 -7.14 12.37 -1.93
N HIS A 92 -6.73 12.79 -3.12
CA HIS A 92 -5.34 12.64 -3.58
C HIS A 92 -4.30 13.15 -2.58
N LYS A 93 -4.56 14.25 -1.86
CA LYS A 93 -3.64 14.79 -0.85
C LYS A 93 -3.42 13.81 0.30
N VAL A 94 -4.49 13.25 0.84
CA VAL A 94 -4.45 12.28 1.94
C VAL A 94 -3.73 11.02 1.49
N VAL A 95 -4.05 10.53 0.29
CA VAL A 95 -3.43 9.31 -0.26
C VAL A 95 -1.93 9.49 -0.47
N VAL A 96 -1.50 10.63 -1.03
CA VAL A 96 -0.08 10.91 -1.23
C VAL A 96 0.66 11.03 0.10
N GLU A 97 0.10 11.72 1.08
CA GLU A 97 0.71 11.87 2.41
C GLU A 97 0.87 10.52 3.13
N GLU A 98 -0.16 9.67 3.11
CA GLU A 98 -0.12 8.35 3.73
C GLU A 98 0.90 7.41 3.06
N ILE A 99 1.00 7.46 1.72
CA ILE A 99 2.04 6.74 0.97
C ILE A 99 3.42 7.25 1.38
N LEU A 100 3.63 8.57 1.44
CA LEU A 100 4.93 9.15 1.82
C LEU A 100 5.33 8.80 3.26
N LEU A 101 4.37 8.76 4.19
CA LEU A 101 4.60 8.34 5.58
C LEU A 101 5.00 6.86 5.65
N THR A 102 4.35 6.00 4.87
CA THR A 102 4.64 4.56 4.83
C THR A 102 5.98 4.25 4.15
N LEU A 103 6.36 5.06 3.16
CA LEU A 103 7.63 4.94 2.45
C LEU A 103 8.79 5.66 3.15
N SER A 104 8.53 6.38 4.24
CA SER A 104 9.58 7.04 5.01
C SER A 104 10.58 5.99 5.51
N PRO A 105 11.90 6.25 5.40
CA PRO A 105 12.92 5.31 5.86
C PRO A 105 12.64 4.82 7.28
N ALA A 106 12.81 3.51 7.51
CA ALA A 106 12.61 2.89 8.82
C ALA A 106 13.47 3.55 9.94
N SER A 107 14.57 4.21 9.59
CA SER A 107 15.38 5.03 10.51
C SER A 107 14.62 6.19 11.15
N ASN A 108 13.52 6.64 10.55
CA ASN A 108 12.65 7.69 11.08
C ASN A 108 11.45 7.15 11.88
N LEU A 109 11.23 5.83 11.86
CA LEU A 109 10.13 5.14 12.56
C LEU A 109 10.56 4.48 13.87
N CYS A 110 11.87 4.30 14.10
CA CYS A 110 12.43 3.92 15.40
C CYS A 110 12.64 5.17 16.27
N VAL A 111 11.60 5.55 17.02
CA VAL A 111 11.69 6.42 18.21
C VAL A 111 11.17 5.63 19.40
#